data_AF-D5X788-F1
#
_entry.id   AF-D5X788-F1
#
_cell.length_a   1.000
_cell.length_b   1.000
_cell.length_c   1.000
_cell.angle_alpha   90.00
_cell.angle_beta   90.00
_cell.angle_gamma   90.00
#
_symmetry.space_group_name_H-M   'P 1'
#
loop_
_entity.id
_entity.type
_entity.pdbx_description
1 polymer ?
#
loop_
_entity_poly.entity_id
_entity_poly.type
_entity_poly.pdbx_seq_one_letter_code
_entity_poly.pdbx_strand_id
1 'polypeptide(L)'
;MLLMIDNYDSFTYNLVQYLGELGAEITVYRNDKITLPEIEELNPDHIIISPGPCTPNEAGISLDLIKYFAGKIPILGVCLGHQAIGQAFGGKVIRAENLMHGKTSRIYHDGRTIFQGIPSPFTATRYHSLIVERETLPDCLEITAWTDQNEIMGIRHKHMAVEGVQFHPESILTEAGKTLLKNFLALSVRQE
;
A
#
# COMPACT_ATOMS: atom_id res chain seq x y z
N MET A 1 13.01 -9.07 -8.90
CA MET A 1 13.45 -8.04 -7.94
C MET A 1 12.29 -7.12 -7.57
N LEU A 2 12.09 -6.85 -6.29
CA LEU A 2 11.12 -5.91 -5.75
C LEU A 2 11.81 -4.59 -5.36
N LEU A 3 11.25 -3.47 -5.80
CA LEU A 3 11.69 -2.14 -5.37
C LEU A 3 10.85 -1.66 -4.19
N MET A 4 11.50 -1.34 -3.08
CA MET A 4 10.89 -0.71 -1.91
C MET A 4 11.26 0.77 -1.87
N ILE A 5 10.26 1.65 -1.90
CA ILE A 5 10.42 3.08 -1.66
C ILE A 5 10.19 3.36 -0.18
N ASP A 6 11.27 3.68 0.53
CA ASP A 6 11.29 4.08 1.93
C ASP A 6 10.93 5.57 2.08
N ASN A 7 9.83 5.86 2.77
CA ASN A 7 9.44 7.23 3.13
C ASN A 7 9.99 7.62 4.51
N TYR A 8 11.18 7.11 4.89
CA TYR A 8 11.84 7.34 6.17
C TYR A 8 11.05 6.78 7.37
N ASP A 9 10.44 5.61 7.19
CA ASP A 9 9.62 4.98 8.22
C ASP A 9 10.37 3.94 9.04
N SER A 10 10.04 3.86 10.32
CA SER A 10 10.66 2.89 11.23
C SER A 10 10.23 1.45 10.96
N PHE A 11 9.12 1.23 10.26
CA PHE A 11 8.57 -0.09 9.95
C PHE A 11 8.97 -0.61 8.56
N THR A 12 9.62 0.20 7.71
CA THR A 12 10.07 -0.22 6.36
C THR A 12 10.84 -1.54 6.39
N TYR A 13 11.76 -1.72 7.34
CA TYR A 13 12.56 -2.94 7.41
C TYR A 13 11.80 -4.16 7.93
N ASN A 14 10.66 -3.99 8.61
CA ASN A 14 9.78 -5.11 8.93
C ASN A 14 9.09 -5.64 7.66
N LEU A 15 8.67 -4.75 6.75
CA LEU A 15 8.18 -5.16 5.42
C LEU A 15 9.28 -5.89 4.64
N VAL A 16 10.50 -5.32 4.60
CA VAL A 16 11.66 -5.95 3.93
C VAL A 16 11.92 -7.34 4.48
N GLN A 17 11.90 -7.50 5.81
CA GLN A 17 12.08 -8.80 6.44
C GLN A 17 11.00 -9.80 6.01
N TYR A 18 9.72 -9.44 6.09
CA TYR A 18 8.62 -10.34 5.70
C TYR A 18 8.70 -10.73 4.23
N LEU A 19 9.05 -9.79 3.34
CA LEU A 19 9.23 -10.06 1.91
C LEU A 19 10.43 -10.97 1.65
N GLY A 20 11.53 -10.78 2.39
CA GLY A 20 12.71 -11.64 2.31
C GLY A 20 12.42 -13.07 2.79
N GLU A 21 11.64 -13.22 3.87
CA GLU A 21 11.15 -14.52 4.33
C GLU A 21 10.23 -15.22 3.31
N LEU A 22 9.56 -14.45 2.45
CA LEU A 22 8.77 -14.96 1.32
C LEU A 22 9.62 -15.21 0.07
N GLY A 23 10.93 -15.00 0.12
CA GLY A 23 11.88 -15.26 -0.97
C GLY A 23 12.00 -14.14 -1.99
N ALA A 24 11.48 -12.94 -1.73
CA ALA A 24 11.67 -11.81 -2.64
C ALA A 24 13.10 -11.25 -2.51
N GLU A 25 13.71 -10.91 -3.65
CA GLU A 25 14.93 -10.09 -3.70
C GLU A 25 14.53 -8.62 -3.68
N ILE A 26 14.88 -7.90 -2.61
CA ILE A 26 14.42 -6.53 -2.38
C ILE A 26 15.58 -5.53 -2.49
N THR A 27 15.36 -4.46 -3.24
CA THR A 27 16.21 -3.28 -3.26
C THR A 27 15.45 -2.10 -2.65
N VAL A 28 16.07 -1.38 -1.70
CA VAL A 28 15.43 -0.28 -0.97
C VAL A 28 16.06 1.04 -1.38
N TYR A 29 15.23 2.00 -1.78
CA TYR A 29 15.65 3.39 -1.98
C TYR A 29 14.74 4.32 -1.17
N ARG A 30 15.32 5.39 -0.64
CA ARG A 30 14.53 6.48 -0.07
C ARG A 30 13.85 7.27 -1.17
N ASN A 31 12.69 7.85 -0.85
CA ASN A 31 11.86 8.61 -1.78
C ASN A 31 12.54 9.84 -2.44
N ASP A 32 13.74 10.21 -2.00
CA ASP A 32 14.55 11.33 -2.50
C ASP A 32 15.94 10.89 -3.01
N LYS A 33 16.18 9.58 -3.13
CA LYS A 33 17.49 8.99 -3.52
C LYS A 33 17.43 8.16 -4.79
N ILE A 34 16.31 8.21 -5.53
CA ILE A 34 16.15 7.56 -6.82
C ILE A 34 15.19 8.39 -7.69
N THR A 35 15.35 8.29 -9.00
CA THR A 35 14.54 8.98 -10.00
C THR A 35 13.75 7.98 -10.86
N LEU A 36 12.70 8.45 -11.55
CA LEU A 36 11.89 7.57 -12.41
C LEU A 36 12.71 6.87 -13.52
N PRO A 37 13.64 7.56 -14.22
CA PRO A 37 14.51 6.90 -15.21
C PRO A 37 15.39 5.80 -14.60
N GLU A 38 15.98 6.04 -13.42
CA GLU A 38 16.75 5.01 -12.72
C GLU A 38 15.89 3.80 -12.35
N ILE A 39 14.62 4.02 -11.97
CA ILE A 39 13.68 2.91 -11.71
C ILE A 39 13.38 2.13 -12.99
N GLU A 40 13.21 2.80 -14.15
CA GLU A 40 13.04 2.10 -15.43
C GLU A 40 14.26 1.26 -15.78
N GLU A 41 15.47 1.78 -15.57
CA GLU A 41 16.73 1.05 -15.81
C GLU A 41 16.89 -0.15 -14.85
N LEU A 42 16.45 0.00 -13.58
CA LEU A 42 16.42 -1.08 -12.61
C LEU A 42 15.44 -2.20 -12.98
N ASN A 43 14.41 -1.88 -13.78
CA ASN A 43 13.39 -2.81 -14.27
C ASN A 43 12.83 -3.75 -13.17
N PRO A 44 12.22 -3.22 -12.09
CA PRO A 44 11.68 -4.03 -11.01
C PRO A 44 10.40 -4.77 -11.45
N ASP A 45 10.18 -5.96 -10.87
CA ASP A 45 8.96 -6.75 -11.11
C ASP A 45 7.77 -6.24 -10.30
N HIS A 46 8.04 -5.63 -9.15
CA HIS A 46 7.04 -5.10 -8.21
C HIS A 46 7.58 -3.85 -7.53
N ILE A 47 6.68 -2.93 -7.18
CA ILE A 47 7.01 -1.76 -6.36
C ILE A 47 6.16 -1.75 -5.10
N ILE A 48 6.79 -1.52 -3.95
CA ILE A 48 6.11 -1.21 -2.69
C ILE A 48 6.48 0.18 -2.23
N ILE A 49 5.48 0.98 -1.88
CA ILE A 49 5.65 2.29 -1.27
C ILE A 49 5.32 2.14 0.21
N SER A 50 6.34 2.30 1.04
CA SER A 50 6.29 2.09 2.49
C SER A 50 5.39 3.12 3.20
N PRO A 51 5.05 2.86 4.48
CA PRO A 51 4.54 3.88 5.39
C PRO A 51 5.53 5.05 5.52
N GLY A 52 5.11 6.11 6.21
CA GLY A 52 5.99 7.23 6.51
C GLY A 52 5.31 8.29 7.34
N PRO A 53 6.09 9.20 7.94
CA PRO A 53 5.55 10.43 8.50
C PRO A 53 5.01 11.33 7.38
N CYS A 54 4.30 12.39 7.77
CA CYS A 54 3.86 13.47 6.88
C CYS A 54 2.70 13.08 5.93
N THR A 55 2.34 14.00 5.03
CA THR A 55 1.26 13.83 4.05
C THR A 55 1.82 13.29 2.71
N PRO A 56 0.99 12.72 1.82
CA PRO A 56 1.45 12.30 0.50
C PRO A 56 2.08 13.40 -0.35
N ASN A 57 1.73 14.68 -0.11
CA ASN A 57 2.35 15.83 -0.79
C ASN A 57 3.85 15.98 -0.48
N GLU A 58 4.30 15.43 0.65
CA GLU A 58 5.67 15.54 1.14
C GLU A 58 6.44 14.23 0.93
N ALA A 59 5.82 13.20 0.32
CA ALA A 59 6.36 11.85 0.17
C ALA A 59 7.34 11.69 -1.02
N GLY A 60 8.10 12.74 -1.34
CA GLY A 60 9.10 12.75 -2.41
C GLY A 60 8.53 12.31 -3.76
N ILE A 61 9.22 11.39 -4.43
CA ILE A 61 8.83 10.88 -5.77
C ILE A 61 7.55 10.04 -5.77
N SER A 62 6.98 9.67 -4.62
CA SER A 62 5.97 8.61 -4.51
C SER A 62 4.74 8.85 -5.39
N LEU A 63 4.23 10.09 -5.45
CA LEU A 63 3.06 10.42 -6.28
C LEU A 63 3.37 10.30 -7.78
N ASP A 64 4.53 10.80 -8.21
CA ASP A 64 4.94 10.77 -9.61
C ASP A 64 5.26 9.34 -10.05
N LEU A 65 5.89 8.55 -9.17
CA LEU A 65 6.14 7.13 -9.37
C LEU A 65 4.83 6.36 -9.58
N ILE A 66 3.82 6.56 -8.73
CA ILE A 66 2.53 5.89 -8.89
C ILE A 66 1.93 6.22 -10.26
N LYS A 67 1.87 7.50 -10.62
CA LYS A 67 1.31 7.93 -11.91
C LYS A 67 2.08 7.35 -13.10
N TYR A 68 3.40 7.25 -12.99
CA TYR A 68 4.27 6.84 -14.08
C TYR A 68 4.29 5.32 -14.31
N PHE A 69 4.25 4.53 -13.23
CA PHE A 69 4.36 3.07 -13.27
C PHE A 69 3.03 2.33 -13.13
N ALA A 70 1.93 3.02 -12.79
CA ALA A 70 0.61 2.42 -12.80
C ALA A 70 0.30 1.81 -14.18
N GLY A 71 -0.09 0.54 -14.19
CA GLY A 71 -0.36 -0.22 -15.41
C GLY A 71 0.89 -0.81 -16.09
N LYS A 72 2.11 -0.44 -15.64
CA LYS A 72 3.37 -1.01 -16.13
C LYS A 72 4.00 -2.02 -15.17
N ILE A 73 3.86 -1.78 -13.87
CA ILE A 73 4.42 -2.61 -12.80
C ILE A 73 3.36 -2.70 -11.69
N PRO A 74 3.16 -3.86 -11.03
CA PRO A 74 2.30 -3.94 -9.87
C PRO A 74 2.81 -3.07 -8.72
N ILE A 75 1.92 -2.29 -8.11
CA ILE A 75 2.25 -1.35 -7.03
C ILE A 75 1.41 -1.67 -5.79
N LEU A 76 2.06 -1.81 -4.64
CA LEU A 76 1.41 -1.85 -3.33
C LEU A 76 1.80 -0.62 -2.50
N GLY A 77 0.80 0.12 -2.01
CA GLY A 77 1.00 1.19 -1.04
C GLY A 77 0.60 0.76 0.37
N VAL A 78 1.45 1.02 1.36
CA VAL A 78 1.14 0.74 2.78
C VAL A 78 1.06 2.04 3.57
N CYS A 79 -0.03 2.26 4.30
CA CYS A 79 -0.29 3.46 5.11
C CYS A 79 -0.12 4.77 4.31
N LEU A 80 1.03 5.46 4.39
CA LEU A 80 1.33 6.63 3.56
C LEU A 80 1.31 6.28 2.07
N GLY A 81 1.85 5.13 1.68
CA GLY A 81 1.79 4.64 0.29
C GLY A 81 0.34 4.42 -0.18
N HIS A 82 -0.54 3.94 0.69
CA HIS A 82 -1.97 3.80 0.38
C HIS A 82 -2.63 5.17 0.15
N GLN A 83 -2.34 6.14 1.01
CA GLN A 83 -2.83 7.51 0.88
C GLN A 83 -2.30 8.17 -0.40
N ALA A 84 -1.03 7.93 -0.74
CA ALA A 84 -0.41 8.40 -1.97
C ALA A 84 -1.09 7.81 -3.22
N ILE A 85 -1.48 6.53 -3.19
CA ILE A 85 -2.28 5.92 -4.28
C ILE A 85 -3.63 6.62 -4.40
N GLY A 86 -4.36 6.78 -3.29
CA GLY A 86 -5.64 7.50 -3.29
C GLY A 86 -5.50 8.88 -3.92
N GLN A 87 -4.48 9.64 -3.51
CA GLN A 87 -4.23 10.99 -3.99
C GLN A 87 -3.74 11.04 -5.45
N ALA A 88 -2.88 10.10 -5.87
CA ALA A 88 -2.35 10.04 -7.23
C ALA A 88 -3.46 9.90 -8.28
N PHE A 89 -4.57 9.25 -7.92
CA PHE A 89 -5.75 9.07 -8.76
C PHE A 89 -6.87 10.11 -8.52
N GLY A 90 -6.62 11.13 -7.70
CA GLY A 90 -7.53 12.25 -7.48
C GLY A 90 -8.42 12.16 -6.23
N GLY A 91 -8.25 11.15 -5.39
CA GLY A 91 -8.91 11.06 -4.10
C GLY A 91 -8.36 12.07 -3.09
N LYS A 92 -9.17 12.45 -2.10
CA LYS A 92 -8.71 13.33 -1.03
C LYS A 92 -8.20 12.53 0.15
N VAL A 93 -7.13 13.05 0.76
CA VAL A 93 -6.60 12.54 2.04
C VAL A 93 -6.96 13.54 3.11
N ILE A 94 -7.77 13.10 4.07
CA ILE A 94 -8.31 13.94 5.14
C ILE A 94 -7.85 13.43 6.50
N ARG A 95 -8.02 14.24 7.55
CA ARG A 95 -7.81 13.77 8.92
C ARG A 95 -8.85 12.71 9.26
N ALA A 96 -8.38 11.61 9.84
CA ALA A 96 -9.25 10.60 10.40
C ALA A 96 -10.03 11.17 11.60
N GLU A 97 -11.30 10.77 11.74
CA GLU A 97 -12.07 11.08 12.95
C GLU A 97 -11.42 10.42 14.17
N ASN A 98 -10.89 9.20 14.00
CA ASN A 98 -10.25 8.42 15.04
C ASN A 98 -8.74 8.32 14.80
N LEU A 99 -7.95 8.91 15.69
CA LEU A 99 -6.49 8.78 15.68
C LEU A 99 -6.06 7.38 16.16
N MET A 100 -5.28 6.71 15.33
CA MET A 100 -4.79 5.35 15.59
C MET A 100 -3.28 5.36 15.77
N HIS A 101 -2.78 4.83 16.88
CA HIS A 101 -1.34 4.68 17.12
C HIS A 101 -1.09 3.37 17.86
N GLY A 102 -0.67 2.33 17.12
CA GLY A 102 -0.43 0.99 17.69
C GLY A 102 -1.70 0.28 18.16
N LYS A 103 -2.86 0.63 17.59
CA LYS A 103 -4.15 0.02 17.94
C LYS A 103 -4.56 -0.99 16.87
N THR A 104 -5.28 -2.03 17.28
CA THR A 104 -5.83 -3.03 16.38
C THR A 104 -7.27 -2.69 15.98
N SER A 105 -7.71 -3.20 14.83
CA SER A 105 -9.10 -3.12 14.37
C SER A 105 -9.46 -4.37 13.59
N ARG A 106 -10.76 -4.68 13.54
CA ARG A 106 -11.29 -5.70 12.63
C ARG A 106 -11.38 -5.09 11.23
N ILE A 107 -10.76 -5.76 10.27
CA ILE A 107 -10.74 -5.34 8.87
C ILE A 107 -11.57 -6.33 8.06
N TYR A 108 -12.67 -5.83 7.48
CA TYR A 108 -13.47 -6.55 6.50
C TYR A 108 -12.90 -6.31 5.12
N HIS A 109 -13.07 -7.26 4.21
CA HIS A 109 -12.59 -7.13 2.84
C HIS A 109 -13.42 -7.94 1.84
N ASP A 110 -13.18 -7.68 0.55
CA ASP A 110 -13.87 -8.32 -0.58
C ASP A 110 -13.36 -9.74 -0.92
N GLY A 111 -12.20 -10.13 -0.39
CA GLY A 111 -11.61 -11.46 -0.53
C GLY A 111 -10.91 -11.71 -1.87
N ARG A 112 -10.64 -10.65 -2.63
CA ARG A 112 -10.05 -10.69 -3.96
C ARG A 112 -8.58 -10.24 -3.92
N THR A 113 -7.83 -10.63 -4.95
CA THR A 113 -6.43 -10.21 -5.18
C THR A 113 -5.56 -10.35 -3.92
N ILE A 114 -5.06 -9.26 -3.33
CA ILE A 114 -4.20 -9.30 -2.14
C ILE A 114 -4.92 -9.88 -0.91
N PHE A 115 -6.26 -9.87 -0.90
CA PHE A 115 -7.09 -10.43 0.17
C PHE A 115 -7.49 -11.90 -0.04
N GLN A 116 -7.03 -12.55 -1.11
CA GLN A 116 -7.40 -13.94 -1.40
C GLN A 116 -6.94 -14.90 -0.29
N GLY A 117 -7.85 -15.75 0.19
CA GLY A 117 -7.55 -16.74 1.22
C GLY A 117 -7.36 -16.18 2.64
N ILE A 118 -7.63 -14.89 2.85
CA ILE A 118 -7.61 -14.27 4.18
C ILE A 118 -9.03 -14.33 4.78
N PRO A 119 -9.19 -14.69 6.07
CA PRO A 119 -10.48 -14.62 6.76
C PRO A 119 -11.02 -13.19 6.85
N SER A 120 -12.33 -13.02 6.65
CA SER A 120 -13.00 -11.72 6.77
C SER A 120 -14.02 -11.75 7.92
N PRO A 121 -13.89 -10.87 8.93
CA PRO A 121 -12.79 -9.93 9.13
C PRO A 121 -11.54 -10.58 9.73
N PHE A 122 -10.39 -9.91 9.62
CA PHE A 122 -9.15 -10.24 10.33
C PHE A 122 -8.67 -9.08 11.22
N THR A 123 -7.77 -9.36 12.17
CA THR A 123 -7.18 -8.33 13.02
C THR A 123 -5.96 -7.69 12.37
N ALA A 124 -5.91 -6.35 12.30
CA ALA A 124 -4.76 -5.60 11.80
C ALA A 124 -4.39 -4.39 12.67
N THR A 125 -3.10 -4.05 12.71
CA THR A 125 -2.58 -2.87 13.42
C THR A 125 -2.64 -1.61 12.57
N ARG A 126 -3.00 -0.48 13.19
CA ARG A 126 -3.16 0.84 12.57
C ARG A 126 -2.35 1.91 13.30
N TYR A 127 -1.71 2.81 12.54
CA TYR A 127 -0.86 3.90 13.06
C TYR A 127 -1.14 5.28 12.43
N HIS A 128 -2.24 5.43 11.71
CA HIS A 128 -2.49 6.64 10.91
C HIS A 128 -3.31 7.70 11.66
N SER A 129 -3.13 8.93 11.18
CA SER A 129 -3.93 10.11 11.53
C SER A 129 -4.69 10.68 10.32
N LEU A 130 -4.40 10.15 9.13
CA LEU A 130 -4.98 10.54 7.85
C LEU A 130 -5.54 9.30 7.16
N ILE A 131 -6.62 9.49 6.41
CA ILE A 131 -7.30 8.45 5.63
C ILE A 131 -7.69 9.00 4.26
N VAL A 132 -7.87 8.10 3.30
CA VAL A 132 -8.53 8.42 2.03
C VAL A 132 -10.02 8.62 2.30
N GLU A 133 -10.57 9.76 1.86
CA GLU A 133 -11.98 10.11 2.03
C GLU A 133 -12.85 9.25 1.12
N ARG A 134 -13.89 8.63 1.70
CA ARG A 134 -14.76 7.70 0.98
C ARG A 134 -15.66 8.40 -0.03
N GLU A 135 -16.18 9.56 0.33
CA GLU A 135 -17.16 10.33 -0.43
C GLU A 135 -16.57 10.91 -1.72
N THR A 136 -15.26 11.08 -1.76
CA THR A 136 -14.53 11.63 -2.90
C THR A 136 -13.63 10.61 -3.58
N LEU A 137 -13.82 9.31 -3.28
CA LEU A 137 -13.04 8.26 -3.90
C LEU A 137 -13.31 8.24 -5.42
N PRO A 138 -12.28 8.41 -6.27
CA PRO A 138 -12.43 8.45 -7.71
C PRO A 138 -13.01 7.15 -8.28
N ASP A 139 -13.80 7.25 -9.34
CA ASP A 139 -14.44 6.10 -9.99
C ASP A 139 -13.46 5.05 -10.53
N CYS A 140 -12.19 5.39 -10.72
CA CYS A 140 -11.17 4.42 -11.14
C CYS A 140 -10.65 3.53 -10.00
N LEU A 141 -10.93 3.90 -8.75
CA LEU A 141 -10.61 3.14 -7.55
C LEU A 141 -11.85 2.43 -7.00
N GLU A 142 -11.63 1.27 -6.38
CA GLU A 142 -12.64 0.55 -5.63
C GLU A 142 -12.16 0.31 -4.20
N ILE A 143 -13.10 0.34 -3.24
CA ILE A 143 -12.83 0.02 -1.85
C ILE A 143 -12.79 -1.50 -1.72
N THR A 144 -11.65 -2.03 -1.27
CA THR A 144 -11.43 -3.48 -1.12
C THR A 144 -11.44 -3.94 0.33
N ALA A 145 -11.20 -3.04 1.29
CA ALA A 145 -11.29 -3.32 2.72
C ALA A 145 -11.78 -2.12 3.54
N TRP A 146 -12.44 -2.38 4.66
CA TRP A 146 -13.01 -1.36 5.55
C TRP A 146 -13.09 -1.81 7.02
N THR A 147 -13.28 -0.87 7.95
CA THR A 147 -13.57 -1.14 9.38
C THR A 147 -15.08 -1.16 9.67
N ASP A 148 -15.48 -1.54 10.89
CA ASP A 148 -16.87 -1.42 11.37
C ASP A 148 -17.41 0.03 11.26
N GLN A 149 -16.54 1.04 11.34
CA GLN A 149 -16.87 2.47 11.18
C GLN A 149 -16.85 2.92 9.71
N ASN A 150 -16.78 1.99 8.76
CA ASN A 150 -16.79 2.24 7.34
C ASN A 150 -15.57 3.02 6.80
N GLU A 151 -14.50 3.17 7.59
CA GLU A 151 -13.24 3.79 7.17
C GLU A 151 -12.56 2.92 6.11
N ILE A 152 -12.01 3.54 5.06
CA ILE A 152 -11.31 2.82 3.97
C ILE A 152 -10.01 2.22 4.49
N MET A 153 -9.90 0.90 4.39
CA MET A 153 -8.71 0.13 4.80
C MET A 153 -7.96 -0.48 3.63
N GLY A 154 -8.61 -0.59 2.47
CA GLY A 154 -8.03 -1.11 1.25
C GLY A 154 -8.65 -0.43 0.04
N ILE A 155 -7.81 -0.12 -0.95
CA ILE A 155 -8.23 0.34 -2.27
C ILE A 155 -7.52 -0.45 -3.36
N ARG A 156 -8.17 -0.59 -4.50
CA ARG A 156 -7.60 -1.20 -5.73
C ARG A 156 -8.00 -0.37 -6.94
N HIS A 157 -7.11 -0.25 -7.91
CA HIS A 157 -7.46 0.32 -9.21
C HIS A 157 -8.22 -0.70 -10.06
N LYS A 158 -9.31 -0.29 -10.70
CA LYS A 158 -10.21 -1.21 -11.43
C LYS A 158 -9.56 -1.93 -12.61
N HIS A 159 -8.58 -1.28 -13.23
CA HIS A 159 -7.94 -1.76 -14.47
C HIS A 159 -6.43 -2.01 -14.36
N MET A 160 -5.79 -1.61 -13.26
CA MET A 160 -4.34 -1.66 -13.09
C MET A 160 -4.00 -2.43 -11.83
N ALA A 161 -2.86 -3.12 -11.82
CA ALA A 161 -2.38 -3.88 -10.65
C ALA A 161 -1.83 -2.95 -9.56
N VAL A 162 -2.64 -1.97 -9.13
CA VAL A 162 -2.29 -0.98 -8.11
C VAL A 162 -3.24 -1.14 -6.94
N GLU A 163 -2.71 -1.45 -5.77
CA GLU A 163 -3.48 -1.64 -4.55
C GLU A 163 -2.83 -0.92 -3.38
N GLY A 164 -3.61 -0.55 -2.38
CA GLY A 164 -3.08 0.03 -1.16
C GLY A 164 -3.84 -0.42 0.07
N VAL A 165 -3.15 -0.57 1.19
CA VAL A 165 -3.72 -0.88 2.50
C VAL A 165 -3.38 0.18 3.54
N GLN A 166 -4.36 0.61 4.32
CA GLN A 166 -4.21 1.67 5.33
C GLN A 166 -3.61 1.15 6.65
N PHE A 167 -3.68 -0.16 6.89
CA PHE A 167 -3.09 -0.86 8.04
C PHE A 167 -1.69 -1.39 7.71
N HIS A 168 -0.99 -1.90 8.72
CA HIS A 168 0.39 -2.35 8.62
C HIS A 168 0.48 -3.89 8.57
N PRO A 169 0.59 -4.51 7.38
CA PRO A 169 0.74 -5.97 7.25
C PRO A 169 2.03 -6.51 7.88
N GLU A 170 3.04 -5.66 8.08
CA GLU A 170 4.31 -5.99 8.74
C GLU A 170 4.26 -5.95 10.26
N SER A 171 3.15 -5.47 10.84
CA SER A 171 3.00 -5.40 12.30
C SER A 171 2.75 -6.78 12.90
N ILE A 172 3.38 -7.07 14.04
CA ILE A 172 3.28 -8.35 14.73
C ILE A 172 1.85 -8.74 15.14
N LEU A 173 0.97 -7.76 15.36
CA LEU A 173 -0.43 -7.98 15.73
C LEU A 173 -1.37 -8.10 14.51
N THR A 174 -0.84 -7.99 13.29
CA THR A 174 -1.61 -8.20 12.06
C THR A 174 -1.57 -9.66 11.65
N GLU A 175 -2.72 -10.33 11.71
CA GLU A 175 -2.82 -11.79 11.49
C GLU A 175 -2.57 -12.20 10.03
N ALA A 176 -2.97 -11.34 9.08
CA ALA A 176 -3.00 -11.67 7.65
C ALA A 176 -1.76 -11.16 6.87
N GLY A 177 -0.78 -10.58 7.55
CA GLY A 177 0.31 -9.81 6.95
C GLY A 177 1.07 -10.54 5.85
N LYS A 178 1.66 -11.70 6.17
CA LYS A 178 2.46 -12.49 5.24
C LYS A 178 1.64 -13.05 4.07
N THR A 179 0.40 -13.49 4.33
CA THR A 179 -0.49 -13.99 3.27
C THR A 179 -0.81 -12.87 2.28
N LEU A 180 -1.10 -11.66 2.78
CA LEU A 180 -1.37 -10.49 1.94
C LEU A 180 -0.16 -10.13 1.07
N LEU A 181 1.03 -10.05 1.66
CA LEU A 181 2.26 -9.75 0.93
C LEU A 181 2.58 -10.84 -0.10
N LYS A 182 2.37 -12.11 0.24
CA LYS A 182 2.51 -13.23 -0.70
C LYS A 182 1.56 -13.12 -1.89
N ASN A 183 0.30 -12.75 -1.64
CA ASN A 183 -0.68 -12.55 -2.70
C ASN A 183 -0.27 -11.39 -3.62
N PHE A 184 0.26 -10.30 -3.06
CA PHE A 184 0.79 -9.18 -3.85
C PHE A 184 1.95 -9.61 -4.75
N LEU A 185 2.92 -10.37 -4.23
CA LEU A 185 4.05 -10.89 -5.00
C LEU A 185 3.62 -11.82 -6.15
N ALA A 186 2.45 -12.43 -6.05
CA ALA A 186 1.87 -13.26 -7.10
C ALA A 186 1.10 -12.47 -8.17
N LEU A 187 0.89 -11.16 -7.99
CA LEU A 187 0.24 -10.32 -9.00
C LEU A 187 1.17 -10.08 -10.19
N SER A 188 0.57 -10.05 -11.37
CA SER A 188 1.21 -9.63 -12.62
C SER A 188 0.39 -8.51 -13.27
N VAL A 189 1.04 -7.72 -14.13
CA VAL A 189 0.33 -6.77 -14.99
C VAL A 189 -0.59 -7.56 -15.91
N ARG A 190 -1.86 -7.17 -15.97
CA ARG A 190 -2.80 -7.77 -16.93
C ARG A 190 -2.31 -7.43 -18.34
N GLN A 191 -1.93 -8.43 -19.11
CA GLN A 191 -1.78 -8.27 -20.56
C GLN A 191 -3.20 -8.14 -21.13
N GLU A 192 -3.45 -7.07 -21.90
CA GLU A 192 -4.67 -6.91 -22.70
C GLU A 192 -4.81 -8.03 -23.74
#